data_AF-A0A7X9JFH5-F1
#
_entry.id   AF-A0A7X9JFH5-F1
#
_cell.length_a   1.000
_cell.length_b   1.000
_cell.length_c   1.000
_cell.angle_alpha   90.00
_cell.angle_beta   90.00
_cell.angle_gamma   90.00
#
_symmetry.space_group_name_H-M   'P 1'
#
loop_
_entity.id
_entity.type
_entity.pdbx_description
1 polymer ?
#
loop_
_entity_poly.entity_id
_entity_poly.type
_entity_poly.pdbx_seq_one_letter_code
_entity_poly.pdbx_strand_id
1 'polypeptide(L)' 'MSFFIVLFEDGSLKIYKSMQDREFLPEGARQFKCSSNVTLQDLCLWLDGGCKKLRTIKEI' A
#
# COMPACT_ATOMS: atom_id res chain seq x y z
N MET A 1 9.35 -9.21 8.21
CA MET A 1 9.11 -7.77 8.44
C MET A 1 7.92 -7.36 7.60
N SER A 2 6.90 -6.78 8.23
CA SER A 2 5.70 -6.30 7.53
C SER A 2 5.76 -4.78 7.42
N PHE A 3 5.22 -4.25 6.34
CA PHE A 3 5.04 -2.81 6.16
C PHE A 3 3.68 -2.54 5.54
N PHE A 4 3.23 -1.31 5.67
CA PHE A 4 1.91 -0.88 5.28
C PHE A 4 2.06 0.20 4.22
N ILE A 5 1.18 0.15 3.23
CA ILE A 5 1.18 1.09 2.13
C ILE A 5 -0.15 1.81 2.18
N VAL A 6 -0.09 3.13 2.09
CA VAL A 6 -1.27 3.97 1.99
C VAL A 6 -1.24 4.61 0.61
N LEU A 7 -2.26 4.31 -0.18
CA LEU A 7 -2.52 4.95 -1.46
C LEU A 7 -3.59 6.02 -1.24
N PHE A 8 -3.25 7.26 -1.55
CA PHE A 8 -4.16 8.39 -1.46
C PHE A 8 -4.91 8.57 -2.78
N GLU A 9 -6.10 9.18 -2.75
CA GLU A 9 -6.89 9.43 -3.97
C GLU A 9 -6.19 10.33 -4.99
N ASP A 10 -5.26 11.18 -4.53
CA ASP A 10 -4.46 12.02 -5.43
C ASP A 10 -3.42 11.22 -6.23
N GLY A 11 -3.29 9.91 -5.99
CA GLY A 11 -2.30 9.03 -6.60
C GLY A 11 -0.97 8.99 -5.85
N SER A 12 -0.81 9.81 -4.81
CA SER A 12 0.33 9.69 -3.90
C SER A 12 0.31 8.38 -3.12
N LEU A 13 1.51 7.93 -2.79
CA LEU A 13 1.78 6.69 -2.08
C LEU A 13 2.68 7.00 -0.89
N LYS A 14 2.35 6.48 0.30
CA LYS A 14 3.26 6.46 1.45
C LYS A 14 3.44 5.05 2.00
N ILE A 15 4.68 4.74 2.38
CA ILE A 15 5.06 3.47 2.97
C ILE A 15 5.34 3.68 4.46
N TYR A 16 4.67 2.91 5.30
CA TYR A 16 4.76 2.96 6.75
C TYR A 16 5.29 1.63 7.29
N LYS A 17 6.08 1.69 8.35
CA LYS A 17 6.52 0.46 9.06
C LYS A 17 5.43 -0.13 9.97
N SER A 18 4.40 0.65 10.28
CA SER A 18 3.31 0.29 11.19
C SER A 18 1.97 0.59 10.54
N MET A 19 0.94 -0.15 10.98
CA MET A 19 -0.43 0.09 10.54
C MET A 19 -0.82 1.53 10.90
N GLN A 20 -1.33 2.27 9.92
CA GLN A 20 -1.98 3.54 10.16
C GLN A 20 -3.43 3.30 10.57
N ASP A 21 -3.90 4.07 11.53
CA ASP A 21 -5.30 4.07 11.92
C ASP A 21 -6.12 4.80 10.84
N ARG A 22 -7.26 4.22 10.47
CA ARG A 22 -8.15 4.79 9.44
C ARG A 22 -8.64 6.19 9.81
N GLU A 23 -8.67 6.53 11.10
CA GLU A 23 -9.04 7.87 11.58
C GLU A 23 -8.02 8.95 11.22
N PHE A 24 -6.76 8.57 10.97
CA PHE A 24 -5.70 9.50 10.52
C PHE A 24 -5.51 9.46 9.01
N LEU A 25 -6.19 8.54 8.33
CA LEU A 25 -6.16 8.45 6.88
C LEU A 25 -7.25 9.38 6.31
N PRO A 26 -6.91 10.20 5.31
CA PRO A 26 -7.91 11.01 4.65
C PRO A 26 -8.97 10.11 3.99
N GLU A 27 -10.18 10.65 3.87
CA GLU A 27 -11.30 9.98 3.21
C GLU A 27 -10.88 9.52 1.81
N GLY A 28 -11.17 8.26 1.47
CA GLY A 28 -10.77 7.66 0.19
C GLY A 28 -9.37 7.04 0.14
N ALA A 29 -8.52 7.25 1.16
CA ALA A 29 -7.22 6.58 1.23
C ALA A 29 -7.38 5.06 1.46
N ARG A 30 -6.66 4.29 0.65
CA ARG A 30 -6.64 2.82 0.72
C ARG A 30 -5.37 2.35 1.38
N GLN A 31 -5.52 1.44 2.34
CA GLN A 31 -4.39 0.87 3.05
C GLN A 31 -4.19 -0.58 2.69
N PHE A 32 -2.92 -0.95 2.50
CA PHE A 32 -2.52 -2.28 2.14
C PHE A 32 -1.45 -2.79 3.10
N LYS A 33 -1.49 -4.08 3.42
CA LYS A 33 -0.47 -4.79 4.16
C LYS A 33 0.45 -5.55 3.22
N CYS A 34 1.73 -5.24 3.28
CA CYS A 34 2.79 -6.06 2.70
C CYS A 34 3.31 -7.03 3.76
N SER A 35 3.18 -8.33 3.47
CA SER A 35 3.63 -9.40 4.37
C SER A 35 5.03 -9.94 4.01
N SER A 36 5.70 -9.37 3.02
CA SER A 36 7.02 -9.83 2.55
C SER A 36 7.87 -8.66 2.04
N ASN A 37 9.16 -8.92 1.80
CA ASN A 37 10.06 -7.97 1.12
C ASN A 37 9.59 -7.75 -0.31
N VAL A 38 8.75 -6.73 -0.51
CA VAL A 38 8.39 -6.21 -1.83
C VAL A 38 9.39 -5.12 -2.19
N THR A 39 10.00 -5.21 -3.36
CA THR A 39 10.92 -4.17 -3.82
C THR A 39 10.13 -2.94 -4.30
N LEU A 40 10.78 -1.77 -4.36
CA LEU A 40 10.16 -0.57 -4.96
C LEU A 40 9.74 -0.83 -6.41
N GLN A 41 10.46 -1.69 -7.13
CA GLN A 41 10.18 -2.02 -8.52
C GLN A 41 8.92 -2.88 -8.65
N ASP A 42 8.76 -3.90 -7.80
CA ASP A 42 7.50 -4.67 -7.68
C ASP A 42 6.31 -3.76 -7.32
N LEU A 43 6.54 -2.82 -6.40
CA LEU A 43 5.51 -1.85 -6.00
C LEU A 43 5.07 -0.96 -7.16
N CYS A 44 6.04 -0.48 -7.93
CA CYS A 44 5.80 0.38 -9.09
C CYS A 44 5.03 -0.38 -10.17
N LEU A 45 5.43 -1.62 -10.48
CA LEU A 45 4.70 -2.51 -11.39
C LEU A 45 3.28 -2.83 -10.88
N TRP A 46 3.09 -2.92 -9.57
CA TRP A 46 1.79 -3.17 -8.98
C TRP A 46 0.85 -1.96 -9.06
N LEU A 47 1.37 -0.76 -8.82
CA LEU A 47 0.63 0.50 -9.00
C LEU A 47 0.23 0.68 -10.46
N ASP A 48 1.19 0.51 -11.39
CA ASP A 48 0.97 0.62 -12.83
C ASP A 48 -0.06 -0.43 -13.32
N GLY A 49 -0.02 -1.63 -12.74
CA GLY A 49 -0.98 -2.71 -12.97
C GLY A 49 -2.35 -2.53 -12.30
N GLY A 50 -2.66 -1.36 -11.73
CA GLY A 50 -3.96 -1.06 -11.11
C GLY A 50 -4.21 -1.82 -9.81
N CYS A 51 -3.15 -2.07 -9.04
CA CYS A 51 -3.21 -2.75 -7.74
C CYS A 51 -3.66 -4.23 -7.77
N LYS A 52 -3.62 -4.92 -8.94
CA LYS A 52 -4.24 -6.26 -9.10
C LYS A 52 -3.31 -7.47 -9.14
N LYS A 53 -1.99 -7.31 -9.02
CA LYS A 53 -1.04 -8.41 -9.34
C LYS A 53 -0.11 -8.92 -8.23
N LEU A 54 -0.06 -8.30 -7.05
CA LEU A 54 0.78 -8.79 -5.95
C LEU A 54 -0.06 -9.50 -4.90
N ARG A 55 -0.01 -10.84 -4.87
CA ARG A 55 -0.65 -11.67 -3.82
C ARG A 55 -0.16 -11.32 -2.40
N THR A 56 1.01 -10.70 -2.33
CA THR A 56 1.71 -10.28 -1.12
C THR A 56 1.18 -8.97 -0.51
N ILE A 57 0.47 -8.18 -1.32
CA ILE A 57 -0.16 -6.92 -0.93
C ILE A 57 -1.65 -7.18 -0.76
N LYS A 58 -2.15 -7.07 0.47
CA LYS A 58 -3.57 -7.25 0.78
C LYS A 58 -4.16 -5.94 1.27
N GLU A 59 -5.28 -5.52 0.70
CA GLU A 59 -6.05 -4.39 1.24
C GLU A 59 -6.57 -4.74 2.65
N ILE A 60 -6.55 -3.76 3.55
CA ILE A 60 -7.06 -3.87 4.93
C ILE A 60 -8.31 -3.01 5.06
#